data_AF-A0A183F8Y1-F1
#
_entry.id   AF-A0A183F8Y1-F1
#
_cell.length_a   1.000
_cell.length_b   1.000
_cell.length_c   1.000
_cell.angle_alpha   90.00
_cell.angle_beta   90.00
_cell.angle_gamma   90.00
#
_symmetry.space_group_name_H-M   'P 1'
#
loop_
_entity.id
_entity.type
_entity.pdbx_description
1 polymer ?
#
loop_
_entity_poly.entity_id
_entity_poly.type
_entity_poly.pdbx_seq_one_letter_code
_entity_poly.pdbx_strand_id
1 'polypeptide(L)'
;MFSNGFGVIWLRKRFAEQTLLLIGMVFFSVAFALFFFFHRLWMIVVIMPFISFGMSLVATVSDSLLTTLVSEKEQGLVLGVATSFNSLVRTFAPTISGYILEEFGFATFAVIGSLSTAAGHAFIFLFPLQESLLRKSKAE
;
A
#
# COMPACT_ATOMS: atom_id res chain seq x y z
N MET A 1 -10.88 12.00 4.85
CA MET A 1 -9.86 12.91 5.43
C MET A 1 -9.53 12.65 6.90
N PHE A 2 -10.29 11.83 7.64
CA PHE A 2 -9.93 11.42 9.02
C PHE A 2 -9.22 10.05 9.15
N SER A 3 -9.14 9.24 8.09
CA SER A 3 -8.57 7.88 8.18
C SER A 3 -7.04 7.83 8.12
N ASN A 4 -6.36 8.85 7.58
CA ASN A 4 -4.93 8.75 7.23
C ASN A 4 -3.97 9.43 8.22
N GLY A 5 -4.47 10.18 9.21
CA GLY A 5 -3.64 11.11 9.96
C GLY A 5 -3.08 10.53 11.27
N PHE A 6 -3.94 10.40 12.28
CA PHE A 6 -3.43 10.46 13.66
C PHE A 6 -2.66 9.21 14.11
N GLY A 7 -3.18 8.02 13.84
CA GLY A 7 -2.53 6.77 14.23
C GLY A 7 -1.24 6.51 13.47
N VAL A 8 -1.24 6.77 12.16
CA VAL A 8 -0.09 6.50 11.30
C VAL A 8 1.05 7.51 11.54
N ILE A 9 0.73 8.78 11.76
CA ILE A 9 1.73 9.80 12.14
C ILE A 9 2.38 9.45 13.48
N TRP A 10 1.63 8.91 14.44
CA TRP A 10 2.20 8.46 15.73
C TRP A 10 3.11 7.24 15.56
N LEU A 11 2.68 6.25 14.75
CA LEU A 11 3.49 5.07 14.45
C LEU A 11 4.81 5.45 13.74
N ARG A 12 4.79 6.42 12.81
CA ARG A 12 5.99 6.94 12.13
C ARG A 12 7.03 7.56 13.06
N LYS A 13 6.61 8.08 14.23
CA LYS A 13 7.54 8.62 15.22
C LYS A 13 8.28 7.52 16.02
N ARG A 14 7.74 6.31 16.06
CA ARG A 14 8.31 5.18 16.82
C ARG A 14 8.96 4.11 15.96
N PHE A 15 8.54 3.96 14.70
CA PHE A 15 8.98 2.87 13.85
C PHE A 15 9.64 3.38 12.58
N ALA A 16 10.63 2.61 12.14
CA ALA A 16 11.29 2.68 10.85
C ALA A 16 10.28 2.71 9.68
N GLU A 17 10.58 3.48 8.63
CA GLU A 17 9.73 3.58 7.44
C GLU A 17 9.60 2.20 6.76
N GLN A 18 10.68 1.44 6.70
CA GLN A 18 10.65 0.06 6.18
C GLN A 18 9.78 -0.87 7.03
N THR A 19 9.83 -0.74 8.36
CA THR A 19 9.02 -1.57 9.27
C THR A 19 7.54 -1.27 9.09
N LEU A 20 7.17 0.01 8.93
CA LEU A 20 5.78 0.41 8.69
C LEU A 20 5.26 -0.07 7.35
N LEU A 21 6.10 -0.03 6.31
CA LEU A 21 5.78 -0.58 4.99
C LEU A 21 5.50 -2.08 5.08
N LEU A 22 6.37 -2.84 5.77
CA LEU A 22 6.20 -4.27 6.00
C LEU A 22 4.93 -4.59 6.79
N ILE A 23 4.65 -3.85 7.87
CA ILE A 23 3.41 -4.02 8.64
C ILE A 23 2.21 -3.81 7.71
N GLY A 24 2.17 -2.71 6.94
CA GLY A 24 1.10 -2.45 6.00
C GLY A 24 0.90 -3.58 4.98
N MET A 25 1.98 -4.13 4.44
CA MET A 25 1.93 -5.27 3.53
C MET A 25 1.42 -6.55 4.20
N VAL A 26 1.79 -6.84 5.44
CA VAL A 26 1.26 -7.98 6.20
C VAL A 26 -0.25 -7.86 6.38
N PHE A 27 -0.75 -6.66 6.69
CA PHE A 27 -2.19 -6.41 6.80
C PHE A 27 -2.92 -6.68 5.47
N PHE A 28 -2.32 -6.31 4.32
CA PHE A 28 -2.87 -6.68 3.03
C PHE A 28 -2.83 -8.19 2.77
N SER A 29 -1.74 -8.88 3.12
CA SER A 29 -1.66 -10.34 2.99
C SER A 29 -2.74 -11.04 3.82
N VAL A 30 -3.01 -10.58 5.05
CA VAL A 30 -4.10 -11.11 5.87
C VAL A 30 -5.45 -10.83 5.21
N ALA A 31 -5.68 -9.62 4.69
CA ALA A 31 -6.93 -9.28 4.01
C ALA A 31 -7.18 -10.18 2.78
N PHE A 32 -6.18 -10.39 1.93
CA PHE A 32 -6.32 -11.25 0.75
C PHE A 32 -6.43 -12.73 1.10
N ALA A 33 -5.77 -13.19 2.17
CA ALA A 33 -5.98 -14.54 2.69
C ALA A 33 -7.43 -14.74 3.18
N LEU A 34 -8.00 -13.74 3.87
CA LEU A 34 -9.40 -13.80 4.30
C LEU A 34 -10.39 -13.78 3.12
N PHE A 35 -10.04 -13.14 2.01
CA PHE A 35 -10.87 -13.16 0.80
C PHE A 35 -11.02 -14.55 0.17
N PHE A 36 -10.10 -15.49 0.37
CA PHE A 36 -10.29 -16.88 -0.07
C PHE A 36 -11.48 -17.56 0.62
N PHE A 37 -11.76 -17.15 1.87
CA PHE A 37 -12.88 -17.67 2.64
C PHE A 37 -14.14 -16.82 2.47
N PHE A 38 -14.19 -15.94 1.48
CA PHE A 38 -15.32 -15.04 1.28
C PHE A 38 -16.55 -15.77 0.72
N HIS A 39 -17.44 -16.18 1.62
CA HIS A 39 -18.69 -16.88 1.27
C HIS A 39 -19.95 -16.08 1.66
N ARG A 40 -19.81 -15.06 2.52
CA ARG A 40 -20.92 -14.30 3.07
C ARG A 40 -20.58 -12.81 3.18
N LEU A 41 -21.54 -11.95 2.84
CA LEU A 41 -21.35 -10.49 2.82
C LEU A 41 -20.87 -9.91 4.15
N TRP A 42 -21.28 -10.46 5.29
CA TRP A 42 -20.86 -9.96 6.61
C TRP A 42 -19.34 -10.03 6.81
N MET A 43 -18.63 -10.91 6.10
CA MET A 43 -17.18 -11.05 6.21
C MET A 43 -16.44 -9.80 5.69
N ILE A 44 -17.05 -9.00 4.82
CA ILE A 44 -16.48 -7.69 4.40
C ILE A 44 -16.24 -6.78 5.61
N VAL A 45 -17.11 -6.81 6.61
CA VAL A 45 -16.96 -5.98 7.83
C VAL A 45 -15.68 -6.35 8.59
N VAL A 46 -15.29 -7.62 8.55
CA VAL A 46 -14.06 -8.11 9.18
C VAL A 46 -12.84 -7.81 8.31
N ILE A 47 -12.95 -7.92 6.99
CA ILE A 47 -11.84 -7.75 6.04
C ILE A 47 -11.47 -6.26 5.86
N MET A 48 -12.45 -5.37 5.81
CA MET A 48 -12.26 -3.94 5.53
C MET A 48 -11.30 -3.21 6.48
N PRO A 49 -11.30 -3.46 7.80
CA PRO A 49 -10.30 -2.91 8.70
C PRO A 49 -8.86 -3.26 8.29
N PHE A 50 -8.61 -4.50 7.86
CA PHE A 50 -7.26 -4.93 7.45
C PHE A 50 -6.82 -4.21 6.17
N ILE A 51 -7.72 -4.12 5.18
CA ILE A 51 -7.44 -3.38 3.93
C ILE A 51 -7.19 -1.91 4.23
N SER A 52 -8.04 -1.28 5.04
CA SER A 52 -7.96 0.16 5.32
C SER A 52 -6.67 0.49 6.06
N PHE A 53 -6.27 -0.34 7.03
CA PHE A 53 -5.04 -0.14 7.79
C PHE A 53 -3.80 -0.38 6.93
N GLY A 54 -3.78 -1.46 6.15
CA GLY A 54 -2.70 -1.75 5.20
C GLY A 54 -2.52 -0.62 4.18
N MET A 55 -3.62 -0.15 3.59
CA MET A 55 -3.62 0.95 2.61
C MET A 55 -3.12 2.25 3.22
N SER A 56 -3.57 2.60 4.43
CA SER A 56 -3.15 3.83 5.10
C SER A 56 -1.66 3.84 5.39
N LEU A 57 -1.12 2.75 5.92
CA LEU A 57 0.31 2.62 6.20
C LEU A 57 1.15 2.69 4.92
N VAL A 58 0.80 1.90 3.90
CA VAL A 58 1.56 1.88 2.65
C VAL A 58 1.51 3.23 1.95
N ALA A 59 0.35 3.88 1.85
CA ALA A 59 0.21 5.18 1.20
C ALA A 59 1.03 6.27 1.89
N THR A 60 0.90 6.40 3.22
CA THR A 60 1.61 7.43 3.99
C THR A 60 3.14 7.25 3.99
N VAL A 61 3.61 5.99 4.08
CA VAL A 61 5.05 5.69 3.99
C VAL A 61 5.56 5.95 2.57
N SER A 62 4.79 5.59 1.55
CA SER A 62 5.18 5.84 0.14
C SER A 62 5.30 7.32 -0.15
N ASP A 63 4.32 8.14 0.27
CA ASP A 63 4.38 9.60 0.11
C ASP A 63 5.57 10.21 0.86
N SER A 64 5.86 9.71 2.06
CA SER A 64 7.04 10.08 2.84
C SER A 64 8.35 9.78 2.11
N LEU A 65 8.47 8.58 1.53
CA LEU A 65 9.66 8.15 0.81
C LEU A 65 9.86 8.95 -0.48
N LEU A 66 8.79 9.16 -1.25
CA LEU A 66 8.83 9.92 -2.50
C LEU A 66 9.25 11.37 -2.30
N THR A 67 8.92 11.97 -1.16
CA THR A 67 9.30 13.34 -0.83
C THR A 67 10.68 13.44 -0.18
N THR A 68 11.06 12.45 0.64
CA THR A 68 12.36 12.46 1.33
C THR A 68 13.50 12.11 0.38
N LEU A 69 13.31 11.19 -0.57
CA LEU A 69 14.41 10.70 -1.42
C LEU A 69 14.80 11.63 -2.58
N VAL A 70 14.12 12.76 -2.75
CA VAL A 70 14.29 13.63 -3.92
C VAL A 70 14.47 15.09 -3.50
N SER A 71 15.21 15.85 -4.29
CA SER A 71 15.48 17.26 -4.02
C SER A 71 14.20 18.11 -4.07
N GLU A 72 14.11 19.20 -3.31
CA GLU A 72 12.92 20.07 -3.27
C GLU A 72 12.45 20.53 -4.65
N LYS A 73 13.39 20.74 -5.58
CA LYS A 73 13.12 21.15 -6.96
C LYS A 73 12.42 20.07 -7.78
N GLU A 74 12.60 18.79 -7.43
CA GLU A 74 12.09 17.62 -8.15
C GLU A 74 10.89 16.97 -7.46
N GLN A 75 10.62 17.30 -6.19
CA GLN A 75 9.48 16.78 -5.43
C GLN A 75 8.15 16.95 -6.17
N GLY A 76 7.90 18.14 -6.74
CA GLY A 76 6.67 18.42 -7.48
C GLY A 76 6.51 17.54 -8.73
N LEU A 77 7.61 17.27 -9.43
CA LEU A 77 7.62 16.38 -10.60
C LEU A 77 7.33 14.93 -10.18
N VAL A 78 8.03 14.43 -9.16
CA VAL A 78 7.93 13.05 -8.68
C VAL A 78 6.52 12.77 -8.14
N LEU A 79 5.98 13.68 -7.32
CA LEU A 79 4.60 13.60 -6.83
C LEU A 79 3.58 13.71 -7.97
N GLY A 80 3.85 14.55 -8.98
CA GLY A 80 3.00 14.68 -10.17
C GLY A 80 2.94 13.39 -11.00
N VAL A 81 4.08 12.71 -11.18
CA VAL A 81 4.17 11.41 -11.86
C VAL A 81 3.43 10.34 -11.04
N ALA A 82 3.67 10.26 -9.73
CA ALA A 82 2.99 9.31 -8.85
C ALA A 82 1.46 9.50 -8.87
N THR A 83 1.00 10.75 -8.81
CA THR A 83 -0.43 11.09 -8.85
C THR A 83 -1.06 10.77 -10.20
N SER A 84 -0.34 11.02 -11.30
CA SER A 84 -0.78 10.66 -12.65
C SER A 84 -0.97 9.15 -12.80
N PHE A 85 -0.01 8.37 -12.31
CA PHE A 85 -0.10 6.90 -12.33
C PHE A 85 -1.27 6.40 -11.48
N ASN A 86 -1.44 6.94 -10.26
CA ASN A 86 -2.57 6.60 -9.40
C ASN A 86 -3.92 6.94 -10.08
N SER A 87 -4.00 8.06 -10.79
CA SER A 87 -5.21 8.46 -11.53
C SER A 87 -5.51 7.51 -12.69
N LEU A 88 -4.47 7.09 -13.42
CA LEU A 88 -4.58 6.09 -14.47
C LEU A 88 -5.12 4.77 -13.93
N VAL A 89 -4.50 4.24 -12.86
CA VAL A 89 -4.96 3.01 -12.19
C VAL A 89 -6.40 3.16 -11.72
N ARG A 90 -6.77 4.26 -11.06
CA ARG A 90 -8.15 4.49 -10.59
C ARG A 90 -9.18 4.59 -11.72
N THR A 91 -8.75 5.00 -12.91
CA THR A 91 -9.63 5.09 -14.09
C THR A 91 -9.88 3.71 -14.70
N PHE A 92 -8.83 2.90 -14.87
CA PHE A 92 -8.94 1.62 -15.57
C PHE A 92 -9.21 0.42 -14.64
N ALA A 93 -8.86 0.49 -13.37
CA ALA A 93 -9.04 -0.60 -12.42
C ALA A 93 -10.49 -1.06 -12.28
N PRO A 94 -11.53 -0.19 -12.22
CA PRO A 94 -12.92 -0.63 -12.15
C PRO A 94 -13.35 -1.42 -13.39
N THR A 95 -12.95 -0.98 -14.59
CA THR A 95 -13.27 -1.68 -15.84
C THR A 95 -12.60 -3.05 -15.91
N ILE A 96 -11.30 -3.12 -15.59
CA ILE A 96 -10.54 -4.37 -15.61
C ILE A 96 -11.05 -5.33 -14.52
N SER A 97 -11.30 -4.83 -13.32
CA SER A 97 -11.83 -5.66 -12.23
C SER A 97 -13.25 -6.13 -12.51
N GLY A 98 -14.12 -5.30 -13.08
CA GLY A 98 -15.47 -5.72 -13.51
C GLY A 98 -15.42 -6.90 -14.48
N TYR A 99 -14.57 -6.79 -15.51
CA TYR A 99 -14.36 -7.88 -16.48
C TYR A 99 -13.82 -9.16 -15.83
N ILE A 100 -12.81 -9.05 -14.96
CA ILE A 100 -12.26 -10.21 -14.23
C ILE A 100 -13.31 -10.86 -13.34
N LEU A 101 -14.14 -10.05 -12.67
CA LEU A 101 -15.21 -10.53 -11.80
C LEU A 101 -16.26 -11.33 -12.59
N GLU A 102 -16.63 -10.86 -13.77
CA GLU A 102 -17.63 -11.50 -14.63
C GLU A 102 -17.13 -12.85 -15.19
N GLU A 103 -15.90 -12.88 -15.72
CA GLU A 103 -15.36 -14.06 -16.39
C GLU A 103 -14.77 -15.10 -15.43
N PHE A 104 -14.05 -14.65 -14.40
CA PHE A 104 -13.27 -15.54 -13.51
C PHE A 104 -13.81 -15.58 -12.07
N GLY A 105 -14.82 -14.79 -11.74
CA GLY A 105 -15.43 -14.75 -10.42
C GLY A 105 -14.57 -14.08 -9.34
N PHE A 106 -15.14 -13.98 -8.15
CA PHE A 106 -14.57 -13.19 -7.04
C PHE A 106 -13.26 -13.75 -6.47
N ALA A 107 -13.09 -15.08 -6.44
CA ALA A 107 -11.91 -15.73 -5.87
C ALA A 107 -10.60 -15.30 -6.54
N THR A 108 -10.66 -14.90 -7.81
CA THR A 108 -9.52 -14.42 -8.59
C THR A 108 -8.87 -13.18 -7.97
N PHE A 109 -9.64 -12.30 -7.32
CA PHE A 109 -9.07 -11.15 -6.61
C PHE A 109 -8.23 -11.55 -5.39
N ALA A 110 -8.63 -12.62 -4.69
CA ALA A 110 -7.86 -13.14 -3.57
C ALA A 110 -6.50 -13.66 -4.05
N VAL A 111 -6.47 -14.36 -5.19
CA VAL A 111 -5.24 -14.87 -5.82
C VAL A 111 -4.35 -13.73 -6.31
N ILE A 112 -4.88 -12.82 -7.14
CA ILE A 112 -4.11 -11.68 -7.68
C ILE A 112 -3.56 -10.83 -6.54
N GLY A 113 -4.39 -10.52 -5.53
CA GLY A 113 -3.98 -9.76 -4.36
C GLY A 113 -2.88 -10.44 -3.57
N SER A 114 -3.01 -11.75 -3.31
CA SER A 114 -2.01 -12.53 -2.56
C SER A 114 -0.68 -12.65 -3.31
N LEU A 115 -0.71 -12.82 -4.64
CA LEU A 115 0.50 -12.84 -5.45
C LEU A 115 1.18 -11.47 -5.47
N SER A 116 0.39 -10.40 -5.59
CA SER A 116 0.89 -9.03 -5.59
C SER A 116 1.54 -8.67 -4.25
N THR A 117 0.92 -9.04 -3.13
CA THR A 117 1.53 -8.82 -1.81
C THR A 117 2.74 -9.70 -1.58
N ALA A 118 2.74 -10.97 -2.02
CA ALA A 118 3.91 -11.84 -1.93
C ALA A 118 5.10 -11.28 -2.72
N ALA A 119 4.87 -10.80 -3.95
CA ALA A 119 5.89 -10.12 -4.75
C ALA A 119 6.40 -8.85 -4.06
N GLY A 120 5.50 -8.08 -3.43
CA GLY A 120 5.85 -6.91 -2.64
C GLY A 120 6.78 -7.23 -1.45
N HIS A 121 6.47 -8.29 -0.69
CA HIS A 121 7.34 -8.75 0.40
C HIS A 121 8.71 -9.17 -0.14
N ALA A 122 8.75 -9.97 -1.21
CA ALA A 122 9.99 -10.39 -1.84
C ALA A 122 10.83 -9.19 -2.28
N PHE A 123 10.21 -8.17 -2.87
CA PHE A 123 10.89 -6.94 -3.28
C PHE A 123 11.51 -6.19 -2.09
N ILE A 124 10.77 -6.04 -0.99
CA ILE A 124 11.30 -5.38 0.22
C ILE A 124 12.46 -6.18 0.84
N PHE A 125 12.41 -7.52 0.81
CA PHE A 125 13.49 -8.37 1.31
C PHE A 125 14.75 -8.31 0.42
N LEU A 126 14.57 -8.24 -0.90
CA LEU A 126 15.69 -8.16 -1.86
C LEU A 126 16.31 -6.76 -1.90
N PHE A 127 15.50 -5.72 -1.70
CA PHE A 127 15.92 -4.32 -1.72
C PHE A 127 15.56 -3.63 -0.40
N PRO A 128 16.23 -3.99 0.71
CA PRO A 128 15.96 -3.37 2.00
C PRO A 128 16.26 -1.87 1.93
N LEU A 129 15.33 -1.06 2.45
CA LEU A 129 15.51 0.39 2.50
C LEU A 129 16.67 0.73 3.44
N GLN A 130 17.69 1.39 2.92
CA GLN A 130 18.79 1.90 3.75
C GLN A 130 18.32 3.10 4.56
N GLU A 131 17.84 2.83 5.76
CA GLU A 131 17.29 3.81 6.69
C GLU A 131 18.30 4.91 7.10
N SER A 132 19.60 4.60 7.00
CA SER A 132 20.70 5.56 7.19
C SER A 132 20.71 6.67 6.14
N LEU A 133 20.38 6.36 4.88
CA LEU A 133 20.29 7.35 3.80
C LEU A 133 19.08 8.26 3.97
N LEU A 134 17.94 7.70 4.41
CA LEU A 134 16.73 8.46 4.73
C LEU A 134 16.93 9.44 5.88
N ARG A 135 17.70 9.04 6.91
CA ARG A 135 17.99 9.90 8.05
C ARG A 135 18.97 11.02 7.71
N LYS A 136 19.93 10.76 6.81
CA LYS A 136 20.86 11.78 6.31
C LYS A 136 20.15 12.82 5.46
N SER A 137 19.25 12.39 4.57
CA SER A 137 18.47 13.28 3.72
C SER A 137 17.47 14.17 4.49
N LYS A 138 16.98 13.76 5.66
CA LYS A 138 16.16 14.63 6.55
C LYS A 138 16.97 15.68 7.31
N ALA A 139 18.29 15.54 7.36
CA ALA A 139 19.18 16.40 8.14
C ALA A 139 19.92 17.45 7.27
N GLU A 140 19.94 17.24 5.95
CA GLU A 140 20.36 18.22 4.93
C GLU A 140 19.18 19.10 4.53
#